data_AF-A0A1F7ICK7-F1
#
_entry.id   AF-A0A1F7ICK7-F1
#
_cell.length_a   1.000
_cell.length_b   1.000
_cell.length_c   1.000
_cell.angle_alpha   90.00
_cell.angle_beta   90.00
_cell.angle_gamma   90.00
#
_symmetry.space_group_name_H-M   'P 1'
#
loop_
_entity.id
_entity.type
_entity.pdbx_description
1 polymer ?
#
loop_
_entity_poly.entity_id
_entity_poly.type
_entity_poly.pdbx_seq_one_letter_code
_entity_poly.pdbx_strand_id
1 'polypeptide(L)'
;MLKLPQMRTKNRNPALLLEGKKVDPIIEFYFELNHLKQLFRQGWLLKGIPVDKCESVADHLFGTSILTLIIADNHFETLNTVKLLKMVLIHELGEIYLGDITPHDHISKEMKHEWELKAVIEIFSKIPKGKEYIALWKEYEDGTTPESKLVRQIDYMEMAFQATIYEHQYNKDLQEFFNFNNRKLKNKTLLN
;
A
#
# COMPACT_ATOMS: atom_id res chain seq x y z
N MET A 1 14.82 -15.77 -16.14
CA MET A 1 13.55 -15.46 -15.43
C MET A 1 13.93 -14.64 -14.21
N LEU A 2 13.51 -13.37 -14.14
CA LEU A 2 13.66 -12.59 -12.91
C LEU A 2 12.78 -13.23 -11.84
N LYS A 3 13.38 -13.58 -10.71
CA LYS A 3 12.69 -14.21 -9.59
C LYS A 3 12.01 -13.08 -8.81
N LEU A 4 10.70 -13.21 -8.55
CA LEU A 4 10.01 -12.30 -7.65
C LEU A 4 10.74 -12.28 -6.29
N PRO A 5 10.81 -11.12 -5.63
CA PRO A 5 11.49 -11.00 -4.35
C PRO A 5 10.84 -11.91 -3.29
N GLN A 6 11.59 -12.22 -2.24
CA GLN A 6 11.12 -13.14 -1.21
C GLN A 6 10.02 -12.49 -0.38
N MET A 7 8.77 -12.80 -0.74
CA MET A 7 7.57 -12.36 -0.02
C MET A 7 7.47 -13.06 1.33
N ARG A 8 7.67 -12.32 2.43
CA ARG A 8 7.44 -12.84 3.78
C ARG A 8 6.02 -12.52 4.23
N THR A 9 5.32 -13.52 4.76
CA THR A 9 3.94 -13.38 5.21
C THR A 9 3.73 -13.94 6.63
N LYS A 10 2.73 -13.43 7.34
CA LYS A 10 2.26 -13.92 8.65
C LYS A 10 1.72 -15.35 8.54
N ASN A 11 1.04 -15.66 7.44
CA ASN A 11 0.51 -16.98 7.14
C ASN A 11 0.37 -17.20 5.62
N ARG A 12 -0.09 -18.39 5.21
CA ARG A 12 -0.36 -18.74 3.81
C ARG A 12 -1.41 -17.81 3.20
N ASN A 13 -1.34 -17.63 1.88
CA ASN A 13 -2.33 -16.86 1.13
C ASN A 13 -3.74 -17.48 1.28
N PRO A 14 -4.74 -16.75 1.84
CA PRO A 14 -6.09 -17.25 1.98
C PRO A 14 -6.76 -17.61 0.65
N ALA A 15 -6.40 -16.98 -0.47
CA ALA A 15 -6.94 -17.28 -1.79
C ALA A 15 -6.76 -18.75 -2.20
N LEU A 16 -5.72 -19.44 -1.67
CA LEU A 16 -5.50 -20.87 -1.92
C LEU A 16 -6.63 -21.76 -1.38
N LEU A 17 -7.43 -21.27 -0.43
CA LEU A 17 -8.61 -21.99 0.06
C LEU A 17 -9.69 -22.16 -1.00
N LEU A 18 -9.62 -21.38 -2.09
CA LEU A 18 -10.59 -21.36 -3.18
C LEU A 18 -10.11 -22.15 -4.41
N GLU A 19 -8.90 -22.71 -4.38
CA GLU A 19 -8.33 -23.45 -5.52
C GLU A 19 -9.24 -24.61 -5.94
N GLY A 20 -9.56 -24.67 -7.24
CA GLY A 20 -10.46 -25.66 -7.83
C GLY A 20 -11.96 -25.48 -7.49
N LYS A 21 -12.34 -24.38 -6.83
CA LYS A 21 -13.73 -24.10 -6.45
C LYS A 21 -14.33 -23.02 -7.35
N LYS A 22 -15.60 -23.21 -7.73
CA LYS A 22 -16.40 -22.15 -8.35
C LYS A 22 -17.03 -21.30 -7.24
N VAL A 23 -16.64 -20.04 -7.16
CA VAL A 23 -17.13 -19.10 -6.14
C VAL A 23 -17.61 -17.80 -6.79
N ASP A 24 -18.39 -17.02 -6.04
CA ASP A 24 -18.78 -15.68 -6.47
C ASP A 24 -17.54 -14.78 -6.58
N PRO A 25 -17.41 -13.93 -7.63
CA PRO A 25 -16.24 -13.09 -7.81
C PRO A 25 -15.95 -12.12 -6.65
N ILE A 26 -16.96 -11.65 -5.92
CA ILE A 26 -16.76 -10.78 -4.76
C ILE A 26 -16.17 -11.58 -3.59
N ILE A 27 -16.56 -12.85 -3.44
CA ILE A 27 -15.97 -13.75 -2.45
C ILE A 27 -14.51 -14.03 -2.82
N GLU A 28 -14.22 -14.33 -4.09
CA GLU A 28 -12.85 -14.52 -4.58
C GLU A 28 -11.97 -13.30 -4.28
N PHE A 29 -12.44 -12.11 -4.68
CA PHE A 29 -11.76 -10.83 -4.40
C PHE A 29 -11.49 -10.63 -2.91
N TYR A 30 -12.45 -10.95 -2.04
CA TYR A 30 -12.24 -10.80 -0.60
C TYR A 30 -11.13 -11.73 -0.09
N PHE A 31 -11.05 -12.96 -0.57
CA PHE A 31 -9.99 -13.90 -0.16
C PHE A 31 -8.61 -13.47 -0.70
N GLU A 32 -8.55 -12.95 -1.92
CA GLU A 32 -7.36 -12.31 -2.50
C GLU A 32 -6.91 -11.11 -1.67
N LEU A 33 -7.84 -10.19 -1.34
CA LEU A 33 -7.60 -9.01 -0.50
C LEU A 33 -7.04 -9.39 0.88
N ASN A 34 -7.51 -10.49 1.48
CA ASN A 34 -7.02 -10.95 2.77
C ASN A 34 -5.54 -11.38 2.73
N HIS A 35 -4.94 -11.55 1.55
CA HIS A 35 -3.50 -11.71 1.45
C HIS A 35 -2.73 -10.50 1.97
N LEU A 36 -3.24 -9.27 1.80
CA LEU A 36 -2.61 -8.06 2.34
C LEU A 36 -2.55 -8.04 3.88
N LYS A 37 -3.44 -8.78 4.56
CA LYS A 37 -3.36 -8.96 6.02
C LYS A 37 -2.26 -9.92 6.43
N GLN A 38 -1.85 -10.80 5.52
CA GLN A 38 -0.75 -11.74 5.73
C GLN A 38 0.58 -11.13 5.28
N LEU A 39 0.58 -10.28 4.27
CA LEU A 39 1.78 -9.69 3.71
C LEU A 39 2.39 -8.68 4.69
N PHE A 40 3.61 -8.96 5.17
CA PHE A 40 4.35 -7.98 5.94
C PHE A 40 4.78 -6.82 5.05
N ARG A 41 4.89 -5.62 5.64
CA ARG A 41 5.69 -4.57 5.02
C ARG A 41 7.18 -4.94 5.11
N GLN A 42 7.76 -5.34 3.98
CA GLN A 42 9.08 -5.98 3.90
C GLN A 42 10.19 -5.03 4.35
N GLY A 43 10.04 -3.72 4.12
CA GLY A 43 11.02 -2.71 4.55
C GLY A 43 11.34 -2.77 6.04
N TRP A 44 10.35 -3.01 6.90
CA TRP A 44 10.55 -3.15 8.34
C TRP A 44 11.29 -4.42 8.72
N LEU A 45 11.01 -5.52 8.04
CA LEU A 45 11.70 -6.79 8.26
C LEU A 45 13.18 -6.67 7.88
N LEU A 46 13.52 -5.95 6.82
CA LEU A 46 14.90 -5.66 6.42
C LEU A 46 15.66 -4.85 7.47
N LYS A 47 14.96 -4.06 8.29
CA LYS A 47 15.51 -3.34 9.44
C LYS A 47 15.53 -4.14 10.74
N GLY A 48 15.10 -5.40 10.67
CA GLY A 48 15.09 -6.29 11.82
C GLY A 48 14.03 -5.93 12.85
N ILE A 49 12.90 -5.34 12.43
CA ILE A 49 11.70 -5.30 13.26
C ILE A 49 11.23 -6.75 13.50
N PRO A 50 10.91 -7.14 14.75
CA PRO A 50 10.48 -8.49 15.06
C PRO A 50 9.25 -8.90 14.24
N VAL A 51 9.25 -10.13 13.74
CA VAL A 51 8.22 -10.66 12.83
C VAL A 51 6.82 -10.63 13.46
N ASP A 52 6.73 -10.92 14.75
CA ASP A 52 5.47 -10.90 15.53
C ASP A 52 4.97 -9.48 15.84
N LYS A 53 5.77 -8.45 15.55
CA LYS A 53 5.47 -7.03 15.76
C LYS A 53 5.38 -6.22 14.47
N CYS A 54 5.89 -6.78 13.37
CA CYS A 54 5.88 -6.14 12.07
C CYS A 54 4.45 -6.03 11.54
N GLU A 55 4.09 -4.82 11.12
CA GLU A 55 2.81 -4.55 10.49
C GLU A 55 2.67 -5.27 9.14
N SER A 56 1.42 -5.50 8.75
CA SER A 56 1.06 -5.91 7.41
C SER A 56 0.70 -4.72 6.52
N VAL A 57 0.65 -4.95 5.21
CA VAL A 57 0.17 -3.95 4.25
C VAL A 57 -1.24 -3.47 4.59
N ALA A 58 -2.10 -4.38 5.08
CA ALA A 58 -3.44 -4.00 5.54
C ALA A 58 -3.43 -3.09 6.79
N ASP A 59 -2.45 -3.23 7.68
CA ASP A 59 -2.32 -2.37 8.86
C ASP A 59 -1.91 -0.94 8.42
N HIS A 60 -0.95 -0.84 7.49
CA HIS A 60 -0.56 0.41 6.84
C HIS A 60 -1.75 1.09 6.13
N LEU A 61 -2.52 0.34 5.33
CA LEU A 61 -3.71 0.88 4.65
C LEU A 61 -4.74 1.43 5.65
N PHE A 62 -4.90 0.80 6.81
CA PHE A 62 -5.77 1.31 7.87
C PHE A 62 -5.24 2.63 8.44
N GLY A 63 -3.95 2.70 8.81
CA GLY A 63 -3.30 3.92 9.29
C GLY A 63 -3.42 5.08 8.30
N THR A 64 -3.06 4.82 7.04
CA THR A 64 -3.12 5.80 5.94
C THR A 64 -4.55 6.27 5.67
N SER A 65 -5.55 5.39 5.79
CA SER A 65 -6.96 5.75 5.61
C SER A 65 -7.46 6.70 6.71
N ILE A 66 -7.11 6.40 7.98
CA ILE A 66 -7.49 7.25 9.11
C ILE A 66 -6.79 8.61 9.02
N LEU A 67 -5.50 8.64 8.72
CA LEU A 67 -4.78 9.90 8.50
C LEU A 67 -5.39 10.70 7.35
N THR A 68 -5.73 10.05 6.24
CA THR A 68 -6.36 10.70 5.08
C THR A 68 -7.70 11.31 5.44
N LEU A 69 -8.56 10.60 6.16
CA LEU A 69 -9.86 11.12 6.61
C LEU A 69 -9.69 12.39 7.44
N ILE A 70 -8.88 12.31 8.51
CA ILE A 70 -8.72 13.42 9.45
C ILE A 70 -8.05 14.62 8.79
N ILE A 71 -7.01 14.41 7.98
CA ILE A 71 -6.28 15.49 7.32
C ILE A 71 -7.14 16.16 6.24
N ALA A 72 -7.84 15.37 5.43
CA ALA A 72 -8.69 15.93 4.37
C ALA A 72 -9.78 16.82 4.96
N ASP A 73 -10.48 16.35 5.99
CA ASP A 73 -11.60 17.06 6.60
C ASP A 73 -11.17 18.34 7.33
N ASN A 74 -9.94 18.41 7.85
CA ASN A 74 -9.45 19.58 8.61
C ASN A 74 -8.65 20.57 7.77
N HIS A 75 -8.07 20.14 6.64
CA HIS A 75 -7.07 20.94 5.93
C HIS A 75 -7.27 21.02 4.41
N PHE A 76 -8.16 20.22 3.83
CA PHE A 76 -8.35 20.12 2.38
C PHE A 76 -9.83 20.05 1.98
N GLU A 77 -10.64 20.99 2.47
CA GLU A 77 -12.10 21.06 2.25
C GLU A 77 -12.55 21.03 0.77
N THR A 78 -11.65 21.44 -0.16
CA THR A 78 -11.94 21.45 -1.59
C THR A 78 -11.72 20.10 -2.28
N LEU A 79 -11.09 19.13 -1.60
CA LEU A 79 -10.84 17.80 -2.14
C LEU A 79 -11.96 16.83 -1.75
N ASN A 80 -12.19 15.84 -2.62
CA ASN A 80 -13.21 14.83 -2.37
C ASN A 80 -12.67 13.74 -1.42
N THR A 81 -13.00 13.83 -0.12
CA THR A 81 -12.60 12.84 0.90
C THR A 81 -13.01 11.41 0.53
N VAL A 82 -14.20 11.21 -0.05
CA VAL A 82 -14.64 9.87 -0.48
C VAL A 82 -13.74 9.32 -1.59
N LYS A 83 -13.31 10.16 -2.53
CA LYS A 83 -12.36 9.76 -3.59
C LYS A 83 -10.97 9.46 -3.01
N LEU A 84 -10.48 10.30 -2.10
CA LEU A 84 -9.22 10.10 -1.39
C LEU A 84 -9.21 8.75 -0.67
N LEU A 85 -10.24 8.45 0.12
CA LEU A 85 -10.36 7.17 0.82
C LEU A 85 -10.44 5.98 -0.13
N LYS A 86 -11.22 6.07 -1.21
CA LYS A 86 -11.25 5.01 -2.23
C LYS A 86 -9.87 4.78 -2.83
N MET A 87 -9.11 5.84 -3.07
CA MET A 87 -7.77 5.76 -3.63
C MET A 87 -6.79 5.09 -2.65
N VAL A 88 -6.78 5.52 -1.38
CA VAL A 88 -5.98 4.89 -0.32
C VAL A 88 -6.28 3.40 -0.22
N LEU A 89 -7.55 3.02 -0.16
CA LEU A 89 -7.96 1.63 0.03
C LEU A 89 -7.53 0.68 -1.10
N ILE A 90 -7.20 1.20 -2.27
CA ILE A 90 -6.86 0.38 -3.44
C ILE A 90 -5.42 0.52 -3.93
N HIS A 91 -4.65 1.51 -3.45
CA HIS A 91 -3.37 1.85 -4.07
C HIS A 91 -2.33 0.71 -3.99
N GLU A 92 -2.33 -0.06 -2.91
CA GLU A 92 -1.42 -1.20 -2.70
C GLU A 92 -2.02 -2.57 -3.12
N LEU A 93 -3.13 -2.61 -3.89
CA LEU A 93 -3.71 -3.90 -4.26
C LEU A 93 -2.85 -4.71 -5.24
N GLY A 94 -1.93 -4.08 -5.97
CA GLY A 94 -0.96 -4.79 -6.80
C GLY A 94 -0.07 -5.75 -5.98
N GLU A 95 0.14 -5.43 -4.70
CA GLU A 95 0.97 -6.23 -3.80
C GLU A 95 0.34 -7.59 -3.43
N ILE A 96 -0.96 -7.79 -3.69
CA ILE A 96 -1.64 -9.09 -3.49
C ILE A 96 -0.90 -10.22 -4.23
N TYR A 97 -0.35 -9.94 -5.42
CA TYR A 97 0.39 -10.95 -6.19
C TYR A 97 1.90 -10.75 -6.18
N LEU A 98 2.35 -9.50 -6.02
CA LEU A 98 3.76 -9.16 -6.16
C LEU A 98 4.51 -9.12 -4.83
N GLY A 99 3.79 -9.00 -3.71
CA GLY A 99 4.35 -8.64 -2.42
C GLY A 99 4.70 -7.15 -2.34
N ASP A 100 5.13 -6.71 -1.16
CA ASP A 100 5.65 -5.35 -0.93
C ASP A 100 7.09 -5.28 -1.44
N ILE A 101 7.23 -4.79 -2.68
CA ILE A 101 8.52 -4.66 -3.38
C ILE A 101 9.27 -3.45 -2.81
N THR A 102 10.45 -3.70 -2.29
CA THR A 102 11.32 -2.68 -1.67
C THR A 102 12.40 -2.18 -2.64
N PRO A 103 13.06 -1.04 -2.33
CA PRO A 103 14.24 -0.60 -3.07
C PRO A 103 15.40 -1.61 -3.08
N HIS A 104 15.44 -2.56 -2.14
CA HIS A 104 16.46 -3.60 -2.04
C HIS A 104 16.26 -4.75 -3.03
N ASP A 105 15.08 -4.85 -3.66
CA ASP A 105 14.77 -5.91 -4.62
C ASP A 105 15.28 -5.63 -6.03
N HIS A 106 15.86 -4.45 -6.25
CA HIS A 106 16.49 -4.03 -7.51
C HIS A 106 15.57 -4.14 -8.75
N ILE A 107 14.26 -4.04 -8.54
CA ILE A 107 13.26 -3.95 -9.61
C ILE A 107 13.14 -2.49 -10.06
N SER A 108 13.17 -2.23 -11.38
CA SER A 108 13.00 -0.88 -11.89
C SER A 108 11.57 -0.37 -11.65
N LYS A 109 11.38 0.94 -11.62
CA LYS A 109 10.05 1.53 -11.42
C LYS A 109 9.08 1.15 -12.54
N GLU A 110 9.58 1.11 -13.76
CA GLU A 110 8.82 0.76 -14.96
C GLU A 110 8.35 -0.70 -14.87
N MET A 111 9.24 -1.60 -14.48
CA MET A 111 8.90 -3.01 -14.27
C MET A 111 7.90 -3.21 -13.12
N LYS A 112 8.11 -2.53 -11.99
CA LYS A 112 7.18 -2.56 -10.85
C LYS A 112 5.79 -2.11 -11.30
N HIS A 113 5.71 -0.96 -11.97
CA HIS A 113 4.45 -0.41 -12.44
C HIS A 113 3.74 -1.33 -13.44
N GLU A 114 4.45 -1.91 -14.41
CA GLU A 114 3.87 -2.85 -15.36
C GLU A 114 3.32 -4.12 -14.69
N TRP A 115 4.01 -4.63 -13.67
CA TRP A 115 3.57 -5.79 -12.92
C TRP A 115 2.36 -5.47 -12.05
N GLU A 116 2.38 -4.34 -11.36
CA GLU A 116 1.26 -3.90 -10.51
C GLU A 116 0.01 -3.63 -11.35
N LEU A 117 0.16 -3.01 -12.52
CA LEU A 117 -0.95 -2.80 -13.44
C LEU A 117 -1.57 -4.13 -13.88
N LYS A 118 -0.77 -5.16 -14.18
CA LYS A 118 -1.28 -6.50 -14.53
C LYS A 118 -2.05 -7.12 -13.37
N ALA A 119 -1.50 -7.03 -12.14
CA ALA A 119 -2.14 -7.55 -10.94
C ALA A 119 -3.49 -6.85 -10.68
N VAL A 120 -3.51 -5.52 -10.71
CA VAL A 120 -4.71 -4.70 -10.49
C VAL A 120 -5.78 -4.96 -11.54
N ILE A 121 -5.40 -5.13 -12.81
CA ILE A 121 -6.33 -5.54 -13.87
C ILE A 121 -6.92 -6.91 -13.56
N GLU A 122 -6.11 -7.89 -13.17
CA GLU A 122 -6.57 -9.24 -12.84
C GLU A 122 -7.55 -9.25 -11.66
N ILE A 123 -7.23 -8.54 -10.57
CA ILE A 123 -8.07 -8.40 -9.37
C ILE A 123 -9.41 -7.76 -9.73
N PHE A 124 -9.39 -6.62 -10.42
CA PHE A 124 -10.60 -5.83 -10.64
C PHE A 124 -11.44 -6.27 -11.83
N SER A 125 -10.90 -7.01 -12.81
CA SER A 125 -11.70 -7.50 -13.95
C SER A 125 -12.79 -8.48 -13.54
N LYS A 126 -12.67 -9.10 -12.35
CA LYS A 126 -13.62 -10.07 -11.80
C LYS A 126 -14.83 -9.41 -11.14
N ILE A 127 -14.75 -8.15 -10.72
CA ILE A 127 -15.78 -7.51 -9.88
C ILE A 127 -16.58 -6.41 -10.59
N PRO A 128 -17.83 -6.12 -10.14
CA PRO A 128 -18.58 -4.97 -10.61
C PRO A 128 -17.81 -3.67 -10.45
N LYS A 129 -17.95 -2.74 -11.41
CA LYS A 129 -17.23 -1.45 -11.45
C LYS A 129 -15.69 -1.57 -11.50
N GLY A 130 -15.14 -2.75 -11.81
CA GLY A 130 -13.69 -2.96 -11.92
C GLY A 130 -12.95 -1.90 -12.74
N LYS A 131 -13.53 -1.46 -13.86
CA LYS A 131 -12.96 -0.40 -14.71
C LYS A 131 -12.78 0.93 -13.97
N GLU A 132 -13.71 1.30 -13.10
CA GLU A 132 -13.63 2.53 -12.29
C GLU A 132 -12.48 2.43 -11.27
N TYR A 133 -12.32 1.27 -10.63
CA TYR A 133 -11.22 1.05 -9.68
C TYR A 133 -9.85 1.01 -10.36
N ILE A 134 -9.74 0.37 -11.53
CA ILE A 134 -8.51 0.39 -12.34
C ILE A 134 -8.17 1.83 -12.75
N ALA A 135 -9.16 2.63 -13.16
CA ALA A 135 -8.93 4.03 -13.50
C ALA A 135 -8.47 4.86 -12.29
N LEU A 136 -9.06 4.63 -11.10
CA LEU A 136 -8.65 5.31 -9.87
C LEU A 136 -7.25 4.91 -9.41
N TRP A 137 -6.88 3.64 -9.55
CA TRP A 137 -5.52 3.16 -9.27
C TRP A 137 -4.50 3.80 -10.23
N LYS A 138 -4.82 3.86 -11.53
CA LYS A 138 -3.97 4.58 -12.51
C LYS A 138 -3.82 6.05 -12.18
N GLU A 139 -4.90 6.72 -11.74
CA GLU A 139 -4.84 8.12 -11.33
C GLU A 139 -3.87 8.32 -10.15
N TYR A 140 -3.88 7.40 -9.17
CA TYR A 140 -2.91 7.41 -8.07
C TYR A 140 -1.47 7.30 -8.60
N GLU A 141 -1.22 6.31 -9.46
CA GLU A 141 0.09 6.01 -10.02
C GLU A 141 0.64 7.16 -10.88
N ASP A 142 -0.19 7.76 -11.72
CA ASP A 142 0.17 8.93 -12.53
C ASP A 142 0.56 10.13 -11.63
N GLY A 143 -0.04 10.25 -10.45
CA GLY A 143 0.33 11.25 -9.44
C GLY A 143 0.11 12.69 -9.90
N THR A 144 -0.80 12.93 -10.85
CA THR A 144 -1.00 14.22 -11.50
C THR A 144 -2.12 15.05 -10.85
N THR A 145 -3.14 14.40 -10.29
CA THR A 145 -4.31 15.03 -9.68
C THR A 145 -4.04 15.55 -8.26
N PRO A 146 -4.79 16.55 -7.77
CA PRO A 146 -4.68 17.00 -6.38
C PRO A 146 -4.89 15.85 -5.37
N GLU A 147 -5.85 14.97 -5.62
CA GLU A 147 -6.14 13.83 -4.74
C GLU A 147 -4.99 12.81 -4.73
N SER A 148 -4.49 12.39 -5.89
CA SER A 148 -3.36 11.45 -5.96
C SER A 148 -2.10 12.00 -5.32
N LYS A 149 -1.83 13.29 -5.50
CA LYS A 149 -0.73 13.98 -4.83
C LYS A 149 -0.92 13.99 -3.32
N LEU A 150 -2.12 14.28 -2.81
CA LEU A 150 -2.36 14.28 -1.37
C LEU A 150 -2.21 12.88 -0.76
N VAL A 151 -2.85 11.86 -1.35
CA VAL A 151 -2.74 10.46 -0.85
C VAL A 151 -1.29 10.04 -0.77
N ARG A 152 -0.50 10.31 -1.81
CA ARG A 152 0.94 9.96 -1.84
C ARG A 152 1.75 10.68 -0.76
N GLN A 153 1.37 11.90 -0.38
CA GLN A 153 2.04 12.63 0.71
C GLN A 153 1.67 12.06 2.09
N ILE A 154 0.42 11.64 2.26
CA ILE A 154 -0.06 11.02 3.50
C ILE A 154 0.54 9.62 3.67
N ASP A 155 0.68 8.84 2.59
CA ASP A 155 1.40 7.56 2.59
C ASP A 155 2.85 7.69 3.12
N TYR A 156 3.62 8.66 2.60
CA TYR A 156 4.97 8.91 3.11
C TYR A 156 5.00 9.32 4.59
N MET A 157 4.01 10.11 5.01
CA MET A 157 3.90 10.59 6.38
C MET A 157 3.53 9.47 7.35
N GLU A 158 2.62 8.58 6.95
CA GLU A 158 2.24 7.40 7.73
C GLU A 158 3.48 6.51 7.97
N MET A 159 4.24 6.23 6.91
CA MET A 159 5.48 5.46 7.01
C MET A 159 6.49 6.11 7.97
N ALA A 160 6.61 7.44 7.96
CA ALA A 160 7.50 8.17 8.87
C ALA A 160 7.01 8.12 10.34
N PHE A 161 5.70 8.18 10.57
CA PHE A 161 5.13 8.00 11.91
C PHE A 161 5.36 6.58 12.42
N GLN A 162 5.15 5.57 11.58
CA GLN A 162 5.42 4.19 11.91
C GLN A 162 6.91 3.94 12.20
N ALA A 163 7.82 4.56 11.43
CA ALA A 163 9.25 4.54 11.72
C ALA A 163 9.57 5.12 13.11
N THR A 164 8.97 6.26 13.47
CA THR A 164 9.16 6.89 14.80
C THR A 164 8.74 5.95 15.93
N ILE A 165 7.58 5.30 15.77
CA ILE A 165 7.06 4.34 16.75
C ILE A 165 8.02 3.15 16.90
N TYR A 166 8.47 2.58 15.79
CA TYR A 166 9.36 1.42 15.80
C TYR A 166 10.77 1.72 16.30
N GLU A 167 11.32 2.88 15.98
CA GLU A 167 12.62 3.33 16.50
C GLU A 167 12.59 3.40 18.03
N HIS A 168 11.54 3.98 18.61
CA HIS A 168 11.38 4.02 20.07
C HIS A 168 11.14 2.61 20.65
N GLN A 169 10.27 1.80 20.05
CA GLN A 169 9.89 0.50 20.63
C GLN A 169 11.01 -0.53 20.59
N TYR A 170 11.82 -0.53 19.53
CA TYR A 170 12.77 -1.61 19.24
C TYR A 170 14.23 -1.15 19.17
N ASN A 171 14.50 0.14 19.42
CA ASN A 171 15.85 0.73 19.40
C ASN A 171 16.58 0.41 18.08
N LYS A 172 15.93 0.70 16.96
CA LYS A 172 16.43 0.47 15.60
C LYS A 172 16.76 1.77 14.91
N ASP A 173 17.88 1.81 14.17
CA ASP A 173 18.18 2.91 13.27
C ASP A 173 17.26 2.85 12.03
N LEU A 174 16.31 3.77 11.97
CA LEU A 174 15.37 3.93 10.87
C LEU A 174 15.58 5.27 10.13
N GLN A 175 16.79 5.84 10.21
CA GLN A 175 17.09 7.17 9.66
C GLN A 175 16.84 7.27 8.15
N GLU A 176 16.97 6.18 7.41
CA GLU A 176 16.68 6.18 5.98
C GLU A 176 15.22 6.49 5.63
N PHE A 177 14.26 6.10 6.50
CA PHE A 177 12.84 6.36 6.30
C PHE A 177 12.56 7.85 6.49
N PHE A 178 13.14 8.46 7.53
CA PHE A 178 13.07 9.91 7.73
C PHE A 178 13.76 10.68 6.60
N ASN A 179 14.93 10.24 6.14
CA ASN A 179 15.64 10.85 5.02
C ASN A 179 14.86 10.74 3.70
N PHE A 180 14.17 9.63 3.49
CA PHE A 180 13.24 9.47 2.36
C PHE A 180 12.06 10.43 2.51
N ASN A 181 11.40 10.45 3.66
CA ASN A 181 10.25 11.31 3.92
C ASN A 181 10.62 12.80 3.75
N ASN A 182 11.72 13.29 4.33
CA ASN A 182 12.18 14.67 4.17
C ASN A 182 12.44 15.07 2.71
N ARG A 183 12.89 14.11 1.88
CA ARG A 183 13.07 14.34 0.43
C ARG A 183 11.74 14.37 -0.32
N LYS A 184 10.72 13.65 0.13
CA LYS A 184 9.48 13.37 -0.61
C LYS A 184 8.25 14.16 -0.15
N LEU A 185 8.17 14.48 1.14
CA LEU A 185 7.14 15.35 1.71
C LEU A 185 7.41 16.79 1.25
N LYS A 186 6.42 17.37 0.59
CA LYS A 186 6.46 18.69 -0.07
C LYS A 186 5.21 19.50 0.19
N ASN A 187 4.11 18.88 0.61
CA ASN A 187 2.89 19.60 0.94
C ASN A 187 3.13 20.47 2.17
N LYS A 188 3.01 21.80 2.01
CA LYS A 188 3.29 22.78 3.06
C LYS A 188 2.38 22.61 4.27
N THR A 189 1.12 22.23 4.06
CA THR A 189 0.16 22.03 5.14
C THR A 189 0.50 20.81 5.99
N LEU A 190 1.13 19.79 5.40
CA LEU A 190 1.56 18.60 6.15
C LEU A 190 2.93 18.77 6.84
N LEU A 191 3.66 19.83 6.50
CA LEU A 191 5.00 20.12 7.05
C LEU A 191 4.96 21.06 8.27
N ASN A 192 3.85 21.76 8.48
CA ASN A 192 3.65 22.72 9.56
C ASN A 192 2.75 22.13 10.64
#